data_AF-W2ZS42-F1
#
_entry.id   AF-W2ZS42-F1
#
_cell.length_a   1.000
_cell.length_b   1.000
_cell.length_c   1.000
_cell.angle_alpha   90.00
_cell.angle_beta   90.00
_cell.angle_gamma   90.00
#
_symmetry.space_group_name_H-M   'P 1'
#
loop_
_entity.id
_entity.type
_entity.pdbx_description
1 polymer ?
#
loop_
_entity_poly.entity_id
_entity_poly.type
_entity_poly.pdbx_seq_one_letter_code
_entity_poly.pdbx_strand_id
1 'polypeptide(L)'
;MQVKLALSQTLELKRRIDTEDLKSREGHALWVKAERIVMRKCFLSYARLARGKTGVLTKTDASLRDENEAFAKLPKHKLQDLALPYEDFNWEAKLLQSYLVTIYCDLARIYRGYATRSGGTSNTINVGVFIELLTECHVLEGNMTNADLQNIIRALDPKTKTVNAHRALPPMEFLEALVRVGRKKYPVETNRVTISEAFCLLVDNFILPFAFRSDADLFRQQIEDTTIHRLRIKYTDDLKKMYEKYAVEDPKHKNKNERVTAFTFSQCLLDRGVLDMTLTSDKILGILSKVLRNSKSAAPDTSSSSKGGRRAGEDEDVTYPQFEEALIAVACHKFPDPYVSLESRVEKFFSVYVRERRE
;
A
#
# COMPACT_ATOMS: atom_id res chain seq x y z
N MET A 1 72.42 -25.46 16.56
CA MET A 1 71.22 -26.09 17.15
C MET A 1 70.24 -25.04 17.71
N GLN A 2 70.72 -24.04 18.47
CA GLN A 2 69.88 -22.97 19.05
C GLN A 2 69.07 -22.15 18.03
N VAL A 3 69.63 -21.81 16.86
CA VAL A 3 68.92 -21.05 15.82
C VAL A 3 67.71 -21.80 15.24
N LYS A 4 67.82 -23.13 15.09
CA LYS A 4 66.71 -23.97 14.61
C LYS A 4 65.59 -24.08 15.65
N LEU A 5 65.95 -24.13 16.94
CA LEU A 5 65.00 -24.15 18.04
C LEU A 5 64.25 -22.81 18.15
N ALA A 6 64.97 -21.69 18.06
CA ALA A 6 64.39 -20.36 18.04
C ALA A 6 63.44 -20.16 16.85
N LEU A 7 63.83 -20.58 15.64
CA LEU A 7 62.96 -20.52 14.46
C LEU A 7 61.68 -21.35 14.63
N SER A 8 61.80 -22.56 15.19
CA SER A 8 60.65 -23.42 15.48
C SER A 8 59.68 -22.77 16.48
N GLN A 9 60.20 -22.13 17.53
CA GLN A 9 59.39 -21.42 18.52
C GLN A 9 58.70 -20.19 17.93
N THR A 10 59.40 -19.43 17.07
CA THR A 10 58.82 -18.27 16.39
C THR A 10 57.72 -18.66 15.41
N LEU A 11 57.88 -19.76 14.65
CA LEU A 11 56.85 -20.27 13.75
C LEU A 11 55.60 -20.77 14.49
N GLU A 12 55.81 -21.39 15.65
CA GLU A 12 54.71 -21.82 16.53
C GLU A 12 53.97 -20.62 17.12
N LEU A 13 54.69 -19.60 17.60
CA LEU A 13 54.11 -18.33 18.06
C LEU A 13 53.30 -17.65 16.96
N LYS A 14 53.84 -17.57 15.74
CA LYS A 14 53.14 -17.02 14.58
C LYS A 14 51.83 -17.76 14.32
N ARG A 15 51.86 -19.11 14.28
CA ARG A 15 50.64 -19.92 14.08
C ARG A 15 49.58 -19.66 15.14
N ARG A 16 49.98 -19.50 16.41
CA ARG A 16 49.06 -19.18 17.51
C ARG A 16 48.43 -17.80 17.35
N ILE A 17 49.25 -16.80 17.00
CA ILE A 17 48.77 -15.42 16.75
C ILE A 17 47.80 -15.41 15.57
N ASP A 18 48.15 -16.06 14.45
CA ASP A 18 47.30 -16.12 13.26
C ASP A 18 45.95 -16.80 13.56
N THR A 19 45.95 -17.85 14.39
CA THR A 19 44.73 -18.56 14.81
C THR A 19 43.84 -17.67 15.67
N GLU A 20 44.43 -16.89 16.59
CA GLU A 20 43.69 -16.02 17.49
C GLU A 20 43.18 -14.75 16.79
N ASP A 21 43.92 -14.22 15.81
CA ASP A 21 43.46 -13.15 14.91
C ASP A 21 42.22 -13.61 14.12
N LEU A 22 42.26 -14.82 13.56
CA LEU A 22 41.12 -15.36 12.80
C LEU A 22 39.86 -15.46 13.66
N LYS A 23 39.97 -16.03 14.87
CA LYS A 23 38.85 -16.11 15.83
C LYS A 23 38.34 -14.73 16.23
N SER A 24 39.24 -13.77 16.45
CA SER A 24 38.87 -12.41 16.81
C SER A 24 38.10 -11.72 15.69
N ARG A 25 38.48 -11.95 14.43
CA ARG A 25 37.77 -11.41 13.25
C ARG A 25 36.41 -12.05 13.07
N GLU A 26 36.28 -13.36 13.28
CA GLU A 26 34.99 -14.06 13.26
C GLU A 26 34.07 -13.57 14.40
N GLY A 27 34.62 -13.43 15.60
CA GLY A 27 33.90 -12.90 16.76
C GLY A 27 33.43 -11.46 16.53
N HIS A 28 34.26 -10.61 15.94
CA HIS A 28 33.90 -9.24 15.61
C HIS A 28 32.80 -9.19 14.53
N ALA A 29 32.89 -10.02 13.49
CA ALA A 29 31.84 -10.11 12.46
C ALA A 29 30.50 -10.57 13.06
N LEU A 30 30.51 -11.55 13.97
CA LEU A 30 29.33 -11.99 14.69
C LEU A 30 28.75 -10.88 15.58
N TRP A 31 29.60 -10.14 16.28
CA TRP A 31 29.19 -9.03 17.12
C TRP A 31 28.52 -7.91 16.32
N VAL A 32 29.13 -7.48 15.20
CA VAL A 32 28.55 -6.45 14.31
C VAL A 32 27.20 -6.90 13.76
N LYS A 33 27.07 -8.19 13.39
CA LYS A 33 25.79 -8.76 12.93
C LYS A 33 24.74 -8.76 14.05
N ALA A 34 25.10 -9.15 15.26
CA ALA A 34 24.21 -9.17 16.41
C ALA A 34 23.77 -7.76 16.82
N GLU A 35 24.71 -6.81 16.90
CA GLU A 35 24.46 -5.39 17.17
C GLU A 35 23.45 -4.83 16.16
N ARG A 36 23.70 -5.04 14.87
CA ARG A 36 22.81 -4.57 13.80
C ARG A 36 21.40 -5.14 13.94
N ILE A 37 21.27 -6.43 14.27
CA ILE A 37 19.97 -7.09 14.48
C ILE A 37 19.24 -6.49 15.69
N VAL A 38 19.94 -6.29 16.82
CA VAL A 38 19.36 -5.73 18.04
C VAL A 38 18.92 -4.29 17.81
N MET A 39 19.80 -3.46 17.27
CA MET A 39 19.50 -2.05 16.97
C MET A 39 18.31 -1.93 16.03
N ARG A 40 18.23 -2.78 15.01
CA ARG A 40 17.09 -2.82 14.08
C ARG A 40 15.80 -3.27 14.77
N LYS A 41 15.83 -4.29 15.62
CA LYS A 41 14.64 -4.71 16.40
C LYS A 41 14.16 -3.62 17.35
N CYS A 42 15.08 -2.92 18.02
CA CYS A 42 14.77 -1.78 18.88
C CYS A 42 14.16 -0.65 18.06
N PHE A 43 14.80 -0.24 16.98
CA PHE A 43 14.30 0.81 16.08
C PHE A 43 12.90 0.48 15.55
N LEU A 44 12.68 -0.73 15.04
CA LEU A 44 11.36 -1.15 14.53
C LEU A 44 10.30 -1.20 15.63
N SER A 45 10.67 -1.60 16.85
CA SER A 45 9.76 -1.57 17.99
C SER A 45 9.35 -0.15 18.35
N TYR A 46 10.32 0.77 18.42
CA TYR A 46 10.04 2.18 18.72
C TYR A 46 9.27 2.88 17.59
N ALA A 47 9.58 2.60 16.33
CA ALA A 47 8.85 3.12 15.18
C ALA A 47 7.39 2.67 15.17
N ARG A 48 7.09 1.43 15.59
CA ARG A 48 5.70 0.96 15.76
C ARG A 48 5.00 1.70 16.89
N LEU A 49 5.65 1.84 18.05
CA LEU A 49 5.10 2.56 19.20
C LEU A 49 4.79 4.03 18.86
N ALA A 50 5.70 4.71 18.16
CA ALA A 50 5.52 6.10 17.72
C ALA A 50 4.33 6.27 16.75
N ARG A 51 3.92 5.21 16.06
CA ARG A 51 2.74 5.17 15.16
C ARG A 51 1.47 4.66 15.86
N GLY A 52 1.47 4.56 17.18
CA GLY A 52 0.33 4.04 17.97
C GLY A 52 0.11 2.53 17.81
N LYS A 53 1.09 1.78 17.29
CA LYS A 53 1.03 0.32 17.11
C LYS A 53 1.82 -0.37 18.22
N THR A 54 1.43 -1.60 18.57
CA THR A 54 2.16 -2.40 19.58
C THR A 54 3.58 -2.76 19.10
N GLY A 55 4.52 -2.84 20.05
CA GLY A 55 5.93 -3.13 19.78
C GLY A 55 6.18 -4.54 19.24
N VAL A 56 7.34 -4.78 18.62
CA VAL A 56 7.67 -6.06 17.97
C VAL A 56 7.80 -7.23 18.98
N LEU A 57 7.96 -6.93 20.28
CA LEU A 57 8.13 -7.92 21.35
C LEU A 57 6.82 -8.38 22.02
N THR A 58 5.68 -7.78 21.67
CA THR A 58 4.37 -8.21 22.18
C THR A 58 3.67 -9.12 21.18
N LYS A 59 3.09 -10.23 21.64
CA LYS A 59 2.27 -11.12 20.81
C LYS A 59 1.24 -10.29 20.05
N THR A 60 1.32 -10.32 18.73
CA THR A 60 0.40 -9.65 17.81
C THR A 60 -1.04 -10.00 18.14
N ASP A 61 -1.88 -8.99 18.33
CA ASP A 61 -3.32 -9.15 18.48
C ASP A 61 -3.87 -9.91 17.27
N ALA A 62 -4.45 -11.08 17.56
CA ALA A 62 -5.00 -12.00 16.56
C ALA A 62 -6.35 -11.53 16.00
N SER A 63 -6.80 -10.31 16.32
CA SER A 63 -8.09 -9.76 15.89
C SER A 63 -8.05 -9.13 14.49
N LEU A 64 -6.86 -8.82 13.94
CA LEU A 64 -6.67 -8.39 12.55
C LEU A 64 -6.41 -9.57 11.61
N ARG A 65 -7.30 -10.57 11.61
CA ARG A 65 -7.37 -11.57 10.52
C ARG A 65 -7.93 -10.86 9.28
N ASP A 66 -7.10 -10.06 8.65
CA ASP A 66 -7.55 -8.98 7.77
C ASP A 66 -6.97 -9.12 6.36
N GLU A 67 -7.71 -8.65 5.35
CA GLU A 67 -7.50 -8.72 3.89
C GLU A 67 -6.07 -8.40 3.38
N ASN A 68 -5.22 -7.89 4.25
CA ASN A 68 -3.82 -7.54 4.02
C ASN A 68 -2.85 -8.72 4.18
N GLU A 69 -3.32 -9.95 4.44
CA GLU A 69 -2.46 -11.13 4.61
C GLU A 69 -1.55 -11.38 3.39
N ALA A 70 -2.01 -11.05 2.19
CA ALA A 70 -1.21 -11.13 0.97
C ALA A 70 0.00 -10.17 0.97
N PHE A 71 -0.05 -9.07 1.72
CA PHE A 71 1.08 -8.17 1.92
C PHE A 71 1.96 -8.59 3.11
N ALA A 72 1.52 -9.58 3.89
CA ALA A 72 2.25 -10.09 5.04
C ALA A 72 3.02 -11.37 4.73
N LYS A 73 2.96 -11.92 3.51
CA LYS A 73 3.63 -13.17 3.13
C LYS A 73 4.62 -12.94 1.99
N LEU A 74 5.84 -13.46 2.15
CA LEU A 74 6.88 -13.37 1.13
C LEU A 74 6.91 -14.64 0.25
N PRO A 75 6.97 -14.54 -1.09
CA PRO A 75 7.13 -15.71 -1.96
C PRO A 75 8.57 -16.24 -1.95
N LYS A 76 8.96 -16.92 -0.86
CA LYS A 76 10.35 -17.38 -0.62
C LYS A 76 10.94 -18.17 -1.79
N HIS A 77 10.18 -19.09 -2.38
CA HIS A 77 10.62 -19.93 -3.49
C HIS A 77 11.00 -19.12 -4.74
N LYS A 78 10.35 -17.97 -4.96
CA LYS A 78 10.63 -17.09 -6.10
C LYS A 78 11.80 -16.14 -5.86
N LEU A 79 12.35 -16.07 -4.65
CA LEU A 79 13.42 -15.14 -4.29
C LEU A 79 14.75 -15.85 -4.05
N GLN A 80 14.78 -17.18 -4.16
CA GLN A 80 15.96 -17.98 -3.90
C GLN A 80 17.08 -17.72 -4.91
N ASP A 81 16.74 -17.27 -6.11
CA ASP A 81 17.69 -16.81 -7.14
C ASP A 81 18.46 -15.55 -6.71
N LEU A 82 17.95 -14.80 -5.74
CA LEU A 82 18.62 -13.62 -5.20
C LEU A 82 19.62 -13.93 -4.09
N ALA A 83 19.73 -15.19 -3.64
CA ALA A 83 20.61 -15.58 -2.54
C ALA A 83 22.09 -15.45 -2.93
N LEU A 84 22.90 -14.89 -2.03
CA LEU A 84 24.35 -14.83 -2.24
C LEU A 84 25.07 -16.07 -1.71
N PRO A 85 26.24 -16.44 -2.27
CA PRO A 85 26.97 -17.64 -1.85
C PRO A 85 27.33 -17.69 -0.37
N TYR A 86 27.41 -16.52 0.27
CA TYR A 86 27.77 -16.36 1.69
C TYR A 86 26.58 -16.03 2.59
N GLU A 87 25.36 -15.95 2.05
CA GLU A 87 24.15 -15.70 2.83
C GLU A 87 23.44 -17.01 3.18
N ASP A 88 23.00 -17.15 4.43
CA ASP A 88 21.96 -18.13 4.76
C ASP A 88 20.60 -17.55 4.32
N PHE A 89 20.16 -17.96 3.12
CA PHE A 89 18.90 -17.50 2.54
C PHE A 89 17.70 -17.77 3.45
N ASN A 90 17.67 -18.89 4.17
CA ASN A 90 16.55 -19.22 5.05
C ASN A 90 16.49 -18.25 6.24
N TRP A 91 17.66 -17.85 6.76
CA TRP A 91 17.78 -16.84 7.79
C TRP A 91 17.37 -15.46 7.29
N GLU A 92 17.91 -15.03 6.14
CA GLU A 92 17.60 -13.73 5.55
C GLU A 92 16.12 -13.59 5.19
N ALA A 93 15.51 -14.65 4.65
CA ALA A 93 14.08 -14.67 4.36
C ALA A 93 13.23 -14.56 5.64
N LYS A 94 13.67 -15.10 6.79
CA LYS A 94 12.99 -14.92 8.09
C LYS A 94 13.10 -13.49 8.60
N LEU A 95 14.26 -12.84 8.44
CA LEU A 95 14.46 -11.44 8.81
C LEU A 95 13.59 -10.51 7.95
N LEU A 96 13.63 -10.70 6.63
CA LEU A 96 12.80 -9.97 5.67
C LEU A 96 11.31 -10.13 5.98
N GLN A 97 10.87 -11.37 6.26
CA GLN A 97 9.50 -11.68 6.65
C GLN A 97 9.09 -11.00 7.97
N SER A 98 10.00 -10.94 8.95
CA SER A 98 9.76 -10.29 10.24
C SER A 98 9.62 -8.78 10.08
N TYR A 99 10.45 -8.15 9.25
CA TYR A 99 10.31 -6.73 8.91
C TYR A 99 9.01 -6.45 8.15
N LEU A 100 8.66 -7.28 7.16
CA LEU A 100 7.44 -7.11 6.37
C LEU A 100 6.19 -7.05 7.28
N VAL A 101 6.09 -7.92 8.29
CA VAL A 101 4.99 -7.91 9.28
C VAL A 101 4.90 -6.60 10.08
N THR A 102 5.96 -5.77 10.11
CA THR A 102 5.91 -4.46 10.76
C THR A 102 5.31 -3.36 9.88
N ILE A 103 5.42 -3.50 8.55
CA ILE A 103 5.08 -2.45 7.57
C ILE A 103 3.98 -2.85 6.57
N TYR A 104 3.50 -4.10 6.59
CA TYR A 104 2.59 -4.62 5.57
C TYR A 104 1.30 -3.80 5.40
N CYS A 105 0.73 -3.25 6.49
CA CYS A 105 -0.42 -2.35 6.40
C CYS A 105 -0.09 -1.07 5.61
N ASP A 106 1.11 -0.52 5.81
CA ASP A 106 1.54 0.71 5.14
C ASP A 106 1.77 0.43 3.64
N LEU A 107 2.39 -0.72 3.29
CA LEU A 107 2.53 -1.16 1.91
C LEU A 107 1.19 -1.45 1.23
N ALA A 108 0.23 -2.04 1.94
CA ALA A 108 -1.11 -2.29 1.41
C ALA A 108 -1.84 -0.97 1.10
N ARG A 109 -1.74 0.04 1.99
CA ARG A 109 -2.31 1.38 1.76
C ARG A 109 -1.69 2.09 0.56
N ILE A 110 -0.37 1.96 0.39
CA ILE A 110 0.35 2.48 -0.79
C ILE A 110 -0.18 1.80 -2.04
N TYR A 111 -0.14 0.47 -2.10
CA TYR A 111 -0.60 -0.30 -3.25
C TYR A 111 -2.03 0.05 -3.66
N ARG A 112 -2.95 0.14 -2.69
CA ARG A 112 -4.36 0.53 -2.93
C ARG A 112 -4.47 2.00 -3.41
N GLY A 113 -3.67 2.90 -2.83
CA GLY A 113 -3.59 4.30 -3.27
C GLY A 113 -3.25 4.41 -4.75
N TYR A 114 -2.21 3.72 -5.18
CA TYR A 114 -1.83 3.69 -6.60
C TYR A 114 -2.84 2.96 -7.49
N ALA A 115 -3.47 1.88 -7.01
CA ALA A 115 -4.49 1.15 -7.77
C ALA A 115 -5.74 2.01 -8.08
N THR A 116 -6.05 2.98 -7.22
CA THR A 116 -7.22 3.87 -7.39
C THR A 116 -6.91 5.17 -8.12
N ARG A 117 -5.63 5.51 -8.31
CA ARG A 117 -5.22 6.81 -8.85
C ARG A 117 -5.52 6.98 -10.34
N SER A 118 -5.41 5.91 -11.13
CA SER A 118 -5.69 5.96 -12.58
C SER A 118 -7.18 5.83 -12.94
N GLY A 119 -8.10 5.98 -11.99
CA GLY A 119 -9.54 5.89 -12.23
C GLY A 119 -10.04 4.50 -12.65
N GLY A 120 -9.18 3.48 -12.59
CA GLY A 120 -9.56 2.10 -12.88
C GLY A 120 -10.24 1.44 -11.69
N THR A 121 -11.23 0.57 -11.95
CA THR A 121 -11.88 -0.27 -10.92
C THR A 121 -11.09 -1.51 -10.55
N SER A 122 -9.92 -1.72 -11.14
CA SER A 122 -9.01 -2.79 -10.74
C SER A 122 -8.55 -2.61 -9.29
N ASN A 123 -8.69 -3.66 -8.49
CA ASN A 123 -8.09 -3.79 -7.16
C ASN A 123 -6.58 -4.10 -7.22
N THR A 124 -6.02 -4.09 -8.42
CA THR A 124 -4.66 -4.48 -8.72
C THR A 124 -3.97 -3.40 -9.52
N ILE A 125 -2.77 -2.99 -9.08
CA ILE A 125 -1.93 -2.08 -9.88
C ILE A 125 -1.45 -2.84 -11.12
N ASN A 126 -1.13 -2.11 -12.19
CA ASN A 126 -0.44 -2.70 -13.33
C ASN A 126 1.06 -2.34 -13.30
N VAL A 127 1.85 -2.94 -14.19
CA VAL A 127 3.29 -2.65 -14.28
C VAL A 127 3.56 -1.17 -14.55
N GLY A 128 2.76 -0.49 -15.35
CA GLY A 128 2.88 0.96 -15.60
C GLY A 128 2.75 1.78 -14.32
N VAL A 129 1.71 1.53 -13.54
CA VAL A 129 1.46 2.19 -12.23
C VAL A 129 2.57 1.85 -11.23
N PHE A 130 3.15 0.65 -11.29
CA PHE A 130 4.32 0.31 -10.48
C PHE A 130 5.55 1.14 -10.87
N ILE A 131 5.78 1.36 -12.17
CA ILE A 131 6.87 2.23 -12.66
C ILE A 131 6.64 3.68 -12.20
N GLU A 132 5.41 4.17 -12.26
CA GLU A 132 5.04 5.49 -11.74
C GLU A 132 5.37 5.62 -10.24
N LEU A 133 4.99 4.63 -9.43
CA LEU A 133 5.35 4.57 -8.01
C LEU A 133 6.87 4.67 -7.79
N LEU A 134 7.66 3.88 -8.52
CA LEU A 134 9.13 3.92 -8.40
C LEU A 134 9.73 5.25 -8.85
N THR A 135 9.12 5.89 -9.86
CA THR A 135 9.53 7.21 -10.35
C THR A 135 9.25 8.28 -9.30
N GLU A 136 8.04 8.32 -8.74
CA GLU A 136 7.66 9.28 -7.70
C GLU A 136 8.44 9.10 -6.41
N CYS A 137 8.81 7.86 -6.08
CA CYS A 137 9.63 7.57 -4.92
C CYS A 137 11.13 7.82 -5.15
N HIS A 138 11.53 8.40 -6.29
CA HIS A 138 12.94 8.63 -6.66
C HIS A 138 13.78 7.34 -6.64
N VAL A 139 13.15 6.19 -6.90
CA VAL A 139 13.82 4.89 -6.91
C VAL A 139 14.65 4.70 -8.18
N LEU A 140 14.16 5.22 -9.31
CA LEU A 140 14.80 5.12 -10.63
C LEU A 140 15.95 6.12 -10.85
N GLU A 141 16.22 6.99 -9.88
CA GLU A 141 17.34 7.92 -9.94
C GLU A 141 18.65 7.20 -9.53
N GLY A 142 19.69 7.36 -10.35
CA GLY A 142 21.02 6.79 -10.11
C GLY A 142 21.25 5.44 -10.79
N ASN A 143 21.64 4.42 -10.01
CA ASN A 143 22.16 3.13 -10.51
C ASN A 143 21.08 2.16 -11.03
N MET A 144 19.83 2.60 -11.20
CA MET A 144 18.73 1.76 -11.67
C MET A 144 18.24 2.25 -13.02
N THR A 145 18.47 1.45 -14.06
CA THR A 145 18.02 1.80 -15.42
C THR A 145 16.64 1.22 -15.72
N ASN A 146 15.96 1.79 -16.72
CA ASN A 146 14.72 1.20 -17.26
C ASN A 146 14.92 -0.24 -17.74
N ALA A 147 16.10 -0.57 -18.31
CA ALA A 147 16.42 -1.94 -18.73
C ALA A 147 16.49 -2.92 -17.56
N ASP A 148 17.01 -2.48 -16.41
CA ASP A 148 17.03 -3.28 -15.20
C ASP A 148 15.62 -3.57 -14.67
N LEU A 149 14.74 -2.56 -14.73
CA LEU A 149 13.35 -2.72 -14.34
C LEU A 149 12.63 -3.72 -15.26
N GLN A 150 12.87 -3.66 -16.56
CA GLN A 150 12.34 -4.64 -17.52
C GLN A 150 12.81 -6.07 -17.20
N ASN A 151 14.07 -6.25 -16.80
CA ASN A 151 14.59 -7.54 -16.36
C ASN A 151 13.91 -8.04 -15.08
N ILE A 152 13.66 -7.15 -14.12
CA ILE A 152 12.91 -7.48 -12.90
C ILE A 152 11.50 -7.93 -13.24
N ILE A 153 10.78 -7.20 -14.10
CA ILE A 153 9.41 -7.57 -14.49
C ILE A 153 9.36 -8.91 -15.22
N ARG A 154 10.34 -9.21 -16.08
CA ARG A 154 10.46 -10.55 -16.71
C ARG A 154 10.70 -11.67 -15.70
N ALA A 155 11.42 -11.39 -14.61
CA ALA A 155 11.68 -12.38 -13.56
C ALA A 155 10.41 -12.75 -12.77
N LEU A 156 9.44 -11.83 -12.66
CA LEU A 156 8.15 -12.10 -11.98
C LEU A 156 7.30 -13.13 -12.72
N ASP A 157 7.40 -13.14 -14.06
CA ASP A 157 6.71 -14.06 -14.94
C ASP A 157 7.61 -14.52 -16.11
N PRO A 158 8.41 -15.58 -15.88
CA PRO A 158 9.37 -16.08 -16.87
C PRO A 158 8.72 -16.61 -18.16
N LYS A 159 7.39 -16.87 -18.14
CA LYS A 159 6.66 -17.39 -19.30
C LYS A 159 6.34 -16.30 -20.31
N THR A 160 6.35 -15.04 -19.89
CA THR A 160 5.94 -13.91 -20.71
C THR A 160 7.16 -13.25 -21.35
N LYS A 161 7.28 -13.35 -22.68
CA LYS A 161 8.42 -12.79 -23.44
C LYS A 161 8.39 -11.27 -23.58
N THR A 162 7.22 -10.64 -23.47
CA THR A 162 7.02 -9.20 -23.65
C THR A 162 6.49 -8.54 -22.38
N VAL A 163 7.16 -7.49 -21.92
CA VAL A 163 6.70 -6.72 -20.76
C VAL A 163 5.55 -5.83 -21.19
N ASN A 164 4.35 -6.14 -20.71
CA ASN A 164 3.16 -5.33 -20.95
C ASN A 164 2.93 -4.39 -19.76
N ALA A 165 2.94 -3.08 -19.98
CA ALA A 165 2.67 -2.08 -18.95
C ALA A 165 1.26 -2.22 -18.33
N HIS A 166 0.31 -2.76 -19.08
CA HIS A 166 -1.06 -3.04 -18.60
C HIS A 166 -1.20 -4.38 -17.88
N ARG A 167 -0.13 -5.17 -17.76
CA ARG A 167 -0.14 -6.43 -17.00
C ARG A 167 -0.46 -6.13 -15.54
N ALA A 168 -1.50 -6.78 -15.02
CA ALA A 168 -1.84 -6.72 -13.61
C ALA A 168 -0.69 -7.27 -12.76
N LEU A 169 -0.35 -6.55 -11.69
CA LEU A 169 0.72 -6.88 -10.75
C LEU A 169 0.08 -7.10 -9.37
N PRO A 170 -0.31 -8.35 -9.03
CA PRO A 170 -0.99 -8.66 -7.77
C PRO A 170 -0.09 -8.41 -6.55
N PRO A 171 -0.65 -8.35 -5.32
CA PRO A 171 0.09 -8.00 -4.09
C PRO A 171 1.39 -8.78 -3.85
N MET A 172 1.35 -10.09 -4.09
CA MET A 172 2.52 -10.97 -3.91
C MET A 172 3.64 -10.65 -4.91
N GLU A 173 3.28 -10.37 -6.16
CA GLU A 173 4.25 -9.98 -7.19
C GLU A 173 4.74 -8.55 -6.99
N PHE A 174 3.90 -7.66 -6.45
CA PHE A 174 4.32 -6.33 -6.02
C PHE A 174 5.39 -6.40 -4.93
N LEU A 175 5.21 -7.24 -3.91
CA LEU A 175 6.23 -7.46 -2.89
C LEU A 175 7.52 -8.07 -3.47
N GLU A 176 7.39 -9.08 -4.32
CA GLU A 176 8.53 -9.69 -5.00
C GLU A 176 9.30 -8.66 -5.84
N ALA A 177 8.58 -7.82 -6.59
CA ALA A 177 9.15 -6.75 -7.40
C ALA A 177 9.93 -5.77 -6.52
N LEU A 178 9.37 -5.31 -5.40
CA LEU A 178 10.07 -4.42 -4.47
C LEU A 178 11.35 -5.05 -3.89
N VAL A 179 11.34 -6.34 -3.56
CA VAL A 179 12.54 -7.03 -3.07
C VAL A 179 13.61 -7.10 -4.16
N ARG A 180 13.23 -7.45 -5.40
CA ARG A 180 14.12 -7.47 -6.56
C ARG A 180 14.69 -6.08 -6.89
N VAL A 181 13.84 -5.05 -6.83
CA VAL A 181 14.22 -3.63 -7.00
C VAL A 181 15.22 -3.22 -5.92
N GLY A 182 15.00 -3.60 -4.66
CA GLY A 182 15.91 -3.32 -3.56
C GLY A 182 17.27 -3.95 -3.78
N ARG A 183 17.31 -5.25 -4.13
CA ARG A 183 18.55 -5.96 -4.42
C ARG A 183 19.33 -5.33 -5.59
N LYS A 184 18.62 -4.83 -6.61
CA LYS A 184 19.25 -4.16 -7.75
C LYS A 184 19.74 -2.74 -7.41
N LYS A 185 18.99 -1.98 -6.62
CA LYS A 185 19.37 -0.62 -6.18
C LYS A 185 20.59 -0.64 -5.26
N TYR A 186 20.74 -1.71 -4.48
CA TYR A 186 21.88 -1.92 -3.60
C TYR A 186 22.71 -3.13 -4.07
N PRO A 187 23.50 -2.98 -5.15
CA PRO A 187 24.30 -4.07 -5.69
C PRO A 187 25.35 -4.54 -4.68
N VAL A 188 25.63 -5.84 -4.74
CA VAL A 188 26.50 -6.54 -3.80
C VAL A 188 27.93 -6.04 -3.87
N GLU A 189 28.36 -5.75 -5.10
CA GLU A 189 29.71 -5.34 -5.45
C GLU A 189 30.07 -4.01 -4.79
N THR A 190 29.10 -3.11 -4.69
CA THR A 190 29.30 -1.75 -4.15
C THR A 190 28.93 -1.67 -2.67
N ASN A 191 27.82 -2.27 -2.26
CA ASN A 191 27.21 -1.98 -0.96
C ASN A 191 27.37 -3.12 0.06
N ARG A 192 27.68 -4.34 -0.40
CA ARG A 192 27.82 -5.54 0.47
C ARG A 192 26.67 -5.72 1.47
N VAL A 193 25.45 -5.38 1.05
CA VAL A 193 24.24 -5.52 1.89
C VAL A 193 23.48 -6.80 1.56
N THR A 194 22.88 -7.37 2.60
CA THR A 194 22.04 -8.56 2.47
C THR A 194 20.70 -8.27 1.81
N ILE A 195 19.97 -9.29 1.34
CA ILE A 195 18.63 -9.10 0.74
C ILE A 195 17.66 -8.44 1.72
N SER A 196 17.72 -8.80 3.00
CA SER A 196 16.85 -8.22 4.04
C SER A 196 17.19 -6.76 4.31
N GLU A 197 18.47 -6.38 4.23
CA GLU A 197 18.94 -5.00 4.38
C GLU A 197 18.58 -4.15 3.17
N ALA A 198 18.84 -4.65 1.96
CA ALA A 198 18.53 -3.96 0.71
C ALA A 198 17.04 -3.60 0.61
N PHE A 199 16.15 -4.54 0.99
CA PHE A 199 14.71 -4.28 1.03
C PHE A 199 14.34 -3.19 2.03
N CYS A 200 14.88 -3.21 3.25
CA CYS A 200 14.55 -2.15 4.22
C CYS A 200 15.12 -0.80 3.82
N LEU A 201 16.35 -0.75 3.32
CA LEU A 201 16.93 0.50 2.82
C LEU A 201 16.07 1.09 1.69
N LEU A 202 15.57 0.27 0.78
CA LEU A 202 14.63 0.71 -0.25
C LEU A 202 13.34 1.24 0.38
N VAL A 203 12.71 0.47 1.27
CA VAL A 203 11.39 0.81 1.79
C VAL A 203 11.43 2.01 2.72
N ASP A 204 12.40 2.08 3.64
CA ASP A 204 12.49 3.14 4.64
C ASP A 204 12.96 4.47 4.06
N ASN A 205 13.86 4.46 3.07
CA ASN A 205 14.43 5.70 2.52
C ASN A 205 13.71 6.21 1.28
N PHE A 206 13.01 5.34 0.53
CA PHE A 206 12.36 5.74 -0.72
C PHE A 206 10.85 5.49 -0.70
N ILE A 207 10.40 4.27 -0.41
CA ILE A 207 8.97 3.95 -0.56
C ILE A 207 8.12 4.64 0.50
N LEU A 208 8.39 4.44 1.79
CA LEU A 208 7.57 5.02 2.85
C LEU A 208 7.59 6.56 2.85
N PRO A 209 8.73 7.26 2.67
CA PRO A 209 8.74 8.72 2.73
C PRO A 209 7.99 9.39 1.57
N PHE A 210 8.04 8.80 0.37
CA PHE A 210 7.60 9.48 -0.86
C PHE A 210 6.36 8.88 -1.51
N ALA A 211 6.01 7.62 -1.24
CA ALA A 211 4.87 6.98 -1.89
C ALA A 211 3.55 7.60 -1.46
N PHE A 212 2.67 7.81 -2.44
CA PHE A 212 1.28 8.15 -2.19
C PHE A 212 0.58 7.05 -1.38
N ARG A 213 -0.18 7.45 -0.35
CA ARG A 213 -0.94 6.54 0.51
C ARG A 213 -2.42 6.83 0.40
N SER A 214 -3.25 5.79 0.33
CA SER A 214 -4.69 5.95 0.52
C SER A 214 -5.00 6.08 2.00
N ASP A 215 -5.48 7.24 2.42
CA ASP A 215 -5.98 7.49 3.78
C ASP A 215 -7.49 7.25 3.88
N ALA A 216 -8.07 6.42 3.01
CA ALA A 216 -9.51 6.14 3.01
C ALA A 216 -10.01 5.58 4.36
N ASP A 217 -9.23 4.72 5.02
CA ASP A 217 -9.60 4.17 6.33
C ASP A 217 -9.55 5.24 7.43
N LEU A 218 -8.56 6.14 7.37
CA LEU A 218 -8.45 7.25 8.31
C LEU A 218 -9.58 8.27 8.10
N PHE A 219 -9.94 8.52 6.84
CA PHE A 219 -11.10 9.34 6.49
C PHE A 219 -12.41 8.73 7.00
N ARG A 220 -12.60 7.41 6.88
CA ARG A 220 -13.79 6.73 7.44
C ARG A 220 -13.83 6.82 8.96
N GLN A 221 -12.69 6.66 9.63
CA GLN A 221 -12.62 6.88 11.08
C GLN A 221 -13.03 8.31 11.46
N GLN A 222 -12.70 9.31 10.63
CA GLN A 222 -13.15 10.69 10.82
C GLN A 222 -14.66 10.87 10.57
N ILE A 223 -15.26 10.13 9.63
CA ILE A 223 -16.71 10.17 9.39
C ILE A 223 -17.50 9.58 10.57
N GLU A 224 -16.92 8.59 11.26
CA GLU A 224 -17.49 8.01 12.47
C GLU A 224 -17.28 8.85 13.73
N ASP A 225 -16.63 10.02 13.62
CA ASP A 225 -16.57 10.96 14.73
C ASP A 225 -17.98 11.46 15.09
N THR A 226 -18.20 11.64 16.39
CA THR A 226 -19.46 12.07 17.00
C THR A 226 -19.98 13.38 16.43
N THR A 227 -19.10 14.29 16.02
CA THR A 227 -19.43 15.58 15.39
C THR A 227 -20.09 15.38 14.02
N ILE A 228 -19.48 14.58 13.16
CA ILE A 228 -20.01 14.23 11.84
C ILE A 228 -21.29 13.39 11.97
N HIS A 229 -21.36 12.48 12.95
CA HIS A 229 -22.58 11.72 13.23
C HIS A 229 -23.75 12.63 13.61
N ARG A 230 -23.53 13.69 14.39
CA ARG A 230 -24.56 14.68 14.71
C ARG A 230 -25.04 15.44 13.47
N LEU A 231 -24.14 15.76 12.53
CA LEU A 231 -24.52 16.37 11.25
C LEU A 231 -25.36 15.42 10.40
N ARG A 232 -24.99 14.14 10.31
CA ARG A 232 -25.80 13.11 9.63
C ARG A 232 -27.21 13.07 10.20
N ILE A 233 -27.36 13.02 11.53
CA ILE A 233 -28.67 13.08 12.20
C ILE A 233 -29.43 14.38 11.84
N LYS A 234 -28.77 15.54 11.95
CA LYS A 234 -29.37 16.85 11.69
C LYS A 234 -29.92 16.99 10.27
N TYR A 235 -29.26 16.41 9.28
CA TYR A 235 -29.63 16.48 7.86
C TYR A 235 -30.25 15.18 7.33
N THR A 236 -30.59 14.22 8.19
CA THR A 236 -31.05 12.87 7.77
C THR A 236 -32.24 12.95 6.82
N ASP A 237 -33.25 13.77 7.14
CA ASP A 237 -34.46 13.86 6.31
C ASP A 237 -34.16 14.44 4.92
N ASP A 238 -33.32 15.48 4.84
CA ASP A 238 -32.92 16.10 3.57
C ASP A 238 -32.05 15.14 2.74
N LEU A 239 -31.14 14.40 3.39
CA LEU A 239 -30.28 13.40 2.77
C LEU A 239 -31.09 12.22 2.22
N LYS A 240 -32.07 11.71 2.97
CA LYS A 240 -32.96 10.62 2.52
C LYS A 240 -33.81 11.04 1.34
N LYS A 241 -34.46 12.21 1.41
CA LYS A 241 -35.23 12.75 0.28
C LYS A 241 -34.37 12.93 -0.96
N MET A 242 -33.15 13.42 -0.81
CA MET A 242 -32.21 13.54 -1.92
C MET A 242 -31.87 12.16 -2.50
N TYR A 243 -31.55 11.17 -1.66
CA TYR A 243 -31.27 9.82 -2.12
C TYR A 243 -32.45 9.22 -2.88
N GLU A 244 -33.65 9.26 -2.30
CA GLU A 244 -34.89 8.71 -2.88
C GLU A 244 -35.24 9.40 -4.22
N LYS A 245 -35.06 10.72 -4.33
CA LYS A 245 -35.33 11.47 -5.57
C LYS A 245 -34.49 10.99 -6.77
N TYR A 246 -33.26 10.54 -6.50
CA TYR A 246 -32.33 10.09 -7.54
C TYR A 246 -32.18 8.57 -7.58
N ALA A 247 -32.87 7.85 -6.70
CA ALA A 247 -32.95 6.41 -6.76
C ALA A 247 -33.89 6.02 -7.90
N VAL A 248 -33.41 5.15 -8.80
CA VAL A 248 -34.15 4.73 -9.99
C VAL A 248 -34.45 3.24 -9.88
N GLU A 249 -35.63 2.81 -10.34
CA GLU A 249 -35.95 1.39 -10.47
C GLU A 249 -35.10 0.73 -11.58
N ASP A 250 -34.55 -0.45 -11.33
CA ASP A 250 -33.82 -1.18 -12.37
C ASP A 250 -34.76 -1.77 -13.40
N PRO A 251 -34.73 -1.35 -14.68
CA PRO A 251 -35.55 -1.97 -15.72
C PRO A 251 -35.18 -3.45 -15.96
N LYS A 252 -34.02 -3.93 -15.50
CA LYS A 252 -33.54 -5.31 -15.70
C LYS A 252 -33.81 -6.26 -14.54
N HIS A 253 -33.98 -5.76 -13.31
CA HIS A 253 -34.29 -6.57 -12.14
C HIS A 253 -35.70 -6.27 -11.66
N LYS A 254 -36.59 -7.26 -11.73
CA LYS A 254 -37.98 -7.17 -11.25
C LYS A 254 -38.12 -6.93 -9.73
N ASN A 255 -37.02 -6.73 -9.01
CA ASN A 255 -37.03 -6.38 -7.59
C ASN A 255 -37.17 -4.86 -7.47
N LYS A 256 -38.26 -4.44 -6.81
CA LYS A 256 -38.72 -3.06 -6.60
C LYS A 256 -37.81 -2.19 -5.70
N ASN A 257 -36.52 -2.44 -5.64
CA ASN A 257 -35.64 -1.66 -4.79
C ASN A 257 -35.05 -0.53 -5.64
N GLU A 258 -35.56 0.68 -5.43
CA GLU A 258 -35.01 1.91 -5.98
C GLU A 258 -33.54 2.03 -5.55
N ARG A 259 -32.67 2.37 -6.50
CA ARG A 259 -31.21 2.41 -6.27
C ARG A 259 -30.54 3.58 -6.96
N VAL A 260 -29.54 4.13 -6.29
CA VAL A 260 -28.69 5.18 -6.86
C VAL A 260 -27.53 4.50 -7.57
N THR A 261 -27.34 4.77 -8.86
CA THR A 261 -26.15 4.39 -9.62
C THR A 261 -25.14 5.52 -9.67
N ALA A 262 -23.89 5.24 -10.06
CA ALA A 262 -22.88 6.29 -10.26
C ALA A 262 -23.32 7.38 -11.25
N PHE A 263 -24.12 7.01 -12.24
CA PHE A 263 -24.74 7.95 -13.18
C PHE A 263 -25.73 8.89 -12.46
N THR A 264 -26.71 8.33 -11.75
CA THR A 264 -27.73 9.14 -11.04
C THR A 264 -27.14 9.98 -9.92
N PHE A 265 -26.08 9.50 -9.26
CA PHE A 265 -25.31 10.28 -8.29
C PHE A 265 -24.62 11.48 -8.93
N SER A 266 -23.98 11.26 -10.09
CA SER A 266 -23.34 12.36 -10.84
C SER A 266 -24.37 13.38 -11.32
N GLN A 267 -25.55 12.92 -11.77
CA GLN A 267 -26.67 13.79 -12.14
C GLN A 267 -27.19 14.59 -10.94
N CYS A 268 -27.33 13.97 -9.76
CA CYS A 268 -27.71 14.66 -8.52
C CYS A 268 -26.75 15.82 -8.22
N LEU A 269 -25.43 15.60 -8.33
CA LEU A 269 -24.44 16.64 -8.09
C LEU A 269 -24.47 17.74 -9.16
N LEU A 270 -24.80 17.39 -10.41
CA LEU A 270 -24.97 18.35 -11.49
C LEU A 270 -26.17 19.25 -11.25
N ASP A 271 -27.34 18.67 -10.94
CA ASP A 271 -28.59 19.40 -10.69
C ASP A 271 -28.47 20.33 -9.46
N ARG A 272 -27.71 19.92 -8.45
CA ARG A 272 -27.44 20.74 -7.26
C ARG A 272 -26.36 21.80 -7.48
N GLY A 273 -25.76 21.89 -8.68
CA GLY A 273 -24.71 22.86 -8.99
C GLY A 273 -23.41 22.63 -8.22
N VAL A 274 -23.13 21.38 -7.83
CA VAL A 274 -21.92 20.98 -7.11
C VAL A 274 -20.73 20.85 -8.07
N LEU A 275 -20.97 20.34 -9.28
CA LEU A 275 -19.93 20.16 -10.30
C LEU A 275 -19.46 21.50 -10.85
N ASP A 276 -18.14 21.62 -11.03
CA ASP A 276 -17.50 22.79 -11.64
C ASP A 276 -16.16 22.39 -12.29
N MET A 277 -15.36 23.37 -12.71
CA MET A 277 -14.05 23.14 -13.33
C MET A 277 -13.05 22.42 -12.40
N THR A 278 -13.26 22.47 -11.08
CA THR A 278 -12.41 21.84 -10.07
C THR A 278 -12.91 20.46 -9.67
N LEU A 279 -14.23 20.23 -9.69
CA LEU A 279 -14.88 18.97 -9.36
C LEU A 279 -15.66 18.43 -10.58
N THR A 280 -14.94 17.71 -11.44
CA THR A 280 -15.46 17.14 -12.68
C THR A 280 -16.12 15.78 -12.46
N SER A 281 -16.91 15.31 -13.41
CA SER A 281 -17.55 13.98 -13.37
C SER A 281 -16.53 12.85 -13.22
N ASP A 282 -15.35 12.95 -13.83
CA ASP A 282 -14.28 11.95 -13.66
C ASP A 282 -13.78 11.87 -12.21
N LYS A 283 -13.69 13.02 -11.51
CA LYS A 283 -13.34 13.05 -10.09
C LYS A 283 -14.43 12.42 -9.22
N ILE A 284 -15.70 12.61 -9.55
CA ILE A 284 -16.83 11.98 -8.86
C ILE A 284 -16.79 10.46 -9.00
N LEU A 285 -16.56 9.95 -10.21
CA LEU A 285 -16.38 8.52 -10.45
C LEU A 285 -15.19 7.97 -9.64
N GLY A 286 -14.10 8.73 -9.57
CA GLY A 286 -12.95 8.42 -8.71
C GLY A 286 -13.33 8.32 -7.22
N ILE A 287 -14.16 9.23 -6.69
CA ILE A 287 -14.66 9.19 -5.31
C ILE A 287 -15.52 7.94 -5.10
N LEU A 288 -16.53 7.72 -5.95
CA LEU A 288 -17.43 6.55 -5.83
C LEU A 288 -16.66 5.23 -5.90
N SER A 289 -15.65 5.13 -6.76
CA SER A 289 -14.82 3.92 -6.84
C SER A 289 -14.10 3.57 -5.52
N LYS A 290 -13.80 4.58 -4.68
CA LYS A 290 -13.16 4.37 -3.36
C LYS A 290 -14.18 3.99 -2.30
N VAL A 291 -15.40 4.53 -2.40
CA VAL A 291 -16.52 4.25 -1.48
C VAL A 291 -17.07 2.84 -1.70
N LEU A 292 -17.35 2.46 -2.95
CA LEU A 292 -18.00 1.19 -3.29
C LEU A 292 -17.16 -0.05 -2.97
N ARG A 293 -15.83 0.05 -3.03
CA ARG A 293 -14.91 -1.08 -2.78
C ARG A 293 -15.02 -1.68 -1.38
N ASN A 294 -15.48 -0.92 -0.38
CA ASN A 294 -15.52 -1.41 1.00
C ASN A 294 -16.71 -2.34 1.30
N SER A 295 -17.66 -2.50 0.37
CA SER A 295 -18.88 -3.33 0.55
C SER A 295 -18.74 -4.75 -0.04
N LYS A 296 -17.79 -4.97 -0.96
CA LYS A 296 -17.62 -6.26 -1.65
C LYS A 296 -16.89 -7.35 -0.84
N SER A 297 -16.66 -7.17 0.45
CA SER A 297 -15.95 -8.13 1.29
C SER A 297 -16.83 -9.27 1.86
N ALA A 298 -18.08 -9.43 1.40
CA ALA A 298 -18.99 -10.49 1.86
C ALA A 298 -19.32 -11.60 0.84
N ALA A 299 -18.80 -11.58 -0.39
CA ALA A 299 -19.04 -12.66 -1.35
C ALA A 299 -17.78 -13.02 -2.14
N PRO A 300 -17.39 -14.32 -2.20
CA PRO A 300 -16.37 -14.77 -3.13
C PRO A 300 -16.92 -14.65 -4.55
N ASP A 301 -16.37 -13.74 -5.35
CA ASP A 301 -16.72 -13.56 -6.76
C ASP A 301 -16.40 -14.83 -7.57
N THR A 302 -17.41 -15.69 -7.74
CA THR A 302 -17.47 -16.62 -8.86
C THR A 302 -17.82 -15.85 -10.12
N SER A 303 -16.83 -15.65 -10.97
CA SER A 303 -16.94 -15.55 -12.43
C SER A 303 -18.12 -14.72 -13.01
N SER A 304 -17.84 -13.50 -13.46
CA SER A 304 -18.47 -13.00 -14.69
C SER A 304 -17.47 -12.17 -15.51
N SER A 305 -16.79 -12.85 -16.42
CA SER A 305 -16.05 -12.22 -17.51
C SER A 305 -17.05 -11.65 -18.54
N SER A 306 -17.55 -10.43 -18.32
CA SER A 306 -18.24 -9.70 -19.40
C SER A 306 -17.19 -9.08 -20.33
N LYS A 307 -16.95 -9.74 -21.47
CA LYS A 307 -16.29 -9.14 -22.64
C LYS A 307 -17.14 -7.97 -23.13
N GLY A 308 -16.76 -6.77 -22.75
CA GLY A 308 -17.31 -5.52 -23.28
C GLY A 308 -16.61 -4.37 -22.57
N GLY A 309 -16.03 -3.43 -23.32
CA GLY A 309 -15.30 -2.26 -22.80
C GLY A 309 -16.20 -1.24 -22.11
N ARG A 310 -17.05 -1.68 -21.17
CA ARG A 310 -17.79 -0.79 -20.26
C ARG A 310 -16.89 -0.48 -19.07
N ARG A 311 -16.86 0.79 -18.68
CA ARG A 311 -16.19 1.24 -17.45
C ARG A 311 -16.93 0.58 -16.29
N ALA A 312 -16.37 -0.50 -15.74
CA ALA A 312 -16.93 -1.13 -14.55
C ALA A 312 -17.00 -0.08 -13.43
N GLY A 313 -18.19 0.09 -12.84
CA GLY A 313 -18.50 1.15 -11.86
C GLY A 313 -19.71 2.03 -12.22
N GLU A 314 -20.09 2.13 -13.51
CA GLU A 314 -21.27 2.93 -13.92
C GLU A 314 -22.60 2.27 -13.52
N ASP A 315 -22.63 0.94 -13.48
CA ASP A 315 -23.81 0.12 -13.17
C ASP A 315 -23.81 -0.42 -11.71
N GLU A 316 -22.85 -0.02 -10.86
CA GLU A 316 -22.83 -0.45 -9.45
C GLU A 316 -23.77 0.39 -8.59
N ASP A 317 -24.55 -0.31 -7.75
CA ASP A 317 -25.51 0.29 -6.85
C ASP A 317 -24.80 0.94 -5.64
N VAL A 318 -25.13 2.21 -5.41
CA VAL A 318 -24.68 3.02 -4.28
C VAL A 318 -25.75 2.93 -3.20
N THR A 319 -25.45 2.22 -2.12
CA THR A 319 -26.34 2.15 -0.94
C THR A 319 -26.42 3.50 -0.22
N TYR A 320 -27.45 3.71 0.63
CA TYR A 320 -27.59 4.96 1.38
C TYR A 320 -26.36 5.33 2.23
N PRO A 321 -25.73 4.43 3.00
CA PRO A 321 -24.49 4.77 3.73
C PRO A 321 -23.33 5.15 2.81
N GLN A 322 -23.22 4.51 1.65
CA GLN A 322 -22.21 4.85 0.63
C GLN A 322 -22.51 6.21 -0.01
N PHE A 323 -23.78 6.54 -0.20
CA PHE A 323 -24.20 7.84 -0.67
C PHE A 323 -23.80 8.95 0.32
N GLU A 324 -24.01 8.74 1.62
CA GLU A 324 -23.55 9.66 2.66
C GLU A 324 -22.02 9.82 2.67
N GLU A 325 -21.28 8.70 2.65
CA GLU A 325 -19.80 8.72 2.58
C GLU A 325 -19.32 9.49 1.34
N ALA A 326 -19.95 9.27 0.18
CA ALA A 326 -19.62 9.94 -1.07
C ALA A 326 -19.91 11.45 -1.00
N LEU A 327 -21.04 11.89 -0.42
CA LEU A 327 -21.33 13.31 -0.25
C LEU A 327 -20.36 14.01 0.70
N ILE A 328 -19.95 13.34 1.79
CA ILE A 328 -18.95 13.88 2.72
C ILE A 328 -17.58 14.00 2.03
N ALA A 329 -17.20 13.01 1.22
CA ALA A 329 -15.98 13.07 0.41
C ALA A 329 -16.04 14.22 -0.62
N VAL A 330 -17.20 14.42 -1.26
CA VAL A 330 -17.44 15.54 -2.19
C VAL A 330 -17.33 16.89 -1.47
N ALA A 331 -17.84 17.02 -0.24
CA ALA A 331 -17.69 18.22 0.57
C ALA A 331 -16.21 18.58 0.80
N CYS A 332 -15.36 17.57 1.05
CA CYS A 332 -13.92 17.76 1.23
C CYS A 332 -13.21 18.23 -0.04
N HIS A 333 -13.67 17.79 -1.21
CA HIS A 333 -13.15 18.26 -2.49
C HIS A 333 -13.63 19.68 -2.82
N LYS A 334 -14.89 20.01 -2.50
CA LYS A 334 -15.47 21.33 -2.76
C LYS A 334 -14.92 22.41 -1.83
N PHE A 335 -14.59 22.02 -0.59
CA PHE A 335 -13.98 22.88 0.42
C PHE A 335 -12.63 22.29 0.86
N PRO A 336 -11.54 22.51 0.12
CA PRO A 336 -10.25 21.85 0.38
C PRO A 336 -9.41 22.50 1.48
N ASP A 337 -9.87 23.61 2.09
CA ASP A 337 -9.10 24.37 3.09
C ASP A 337 -8.76 23.48 4.31
N PRO A 338 -7.47 23.18 4.55
CA PRO A 338 -7.05 22.29 5.63
C PRO A 338 -7.16 22.94 7.02
N TYR A 339 -7.33 24.26 7.10
CA TYR A 339 -7.47 24.98 8.37
C TYR A 339 -8.93 25.01 8.86
N VAL A 340 -9.87 24.53 8.05
CA VAL A 340 -11.28 24.40 8.42
C VAL A 340 -11.55 22.94 8.80
N SER A 341 -12.14 22.75 9.98
CA SER A 341 -12.49 21.40 10.46
C SER A 341 -13.36 20.66 9.46
N LEU A 342 -13.25 19.32 9.45
CA LEU A 342 -14.09 18.48 8.59
C LEU A 342 -15.58 18.75 8.84
N GLU A 343 -15.98 18.87 10.10
CA GLU A 343 -17.34 19.20 10.53
C GLU A 343 -17.86 20.48 9.85
N SER A 344 -17.12 21.59 9.96
CA SER A 344 -17.56 22.86 9.39
C SER A 344 -17.65 22.81 7.86
N ARG A 345 -16.77 22.05 7.20
CA ARG A 345 -16.82 21.87 5.74
C ARG A 345 -18.02 21.04 5.30
N VAL A 346 -18.32 19.96 6.02
CA VAL A 346 -19.48 19.11 5.75
C VAL A 346 -20.78 19.86 6.03
N GLU A 347 -20.87 20.58 7.14
CA GLU A 347 -22.05 21.39 7.46
C GLU A 347 -22.29 22.49 6.42
N LYS A 348 -21.24 23.19 5.99
CA LYS A 348 -21.32 24.17 4.90
C LYS A 348 -21.81 23.53 3.61
N PHE A 349 -21.32 22.34 3.27
CA PHE A 349 -21.78 21.62 2.09
C PHE A 349 -23.25 21.22 2.20
N PHE A 350 -23.66 20.62 3.32
CA PHE A 350 -25.05 20.19 3.53
C PHE A 350 -26.02 21.36 3.55
N SER A 351 -25.66 22.48 4.19
CA SER A 351 -26.50 23.67 4.22
C SER A 351 -26.69 24.33 2.86
N VAL A 352 -25.69 24.29 1.98
CA VAL A 352 -25.76 24.95 0.66
C VAL A 352 -26.38 24.03 -0.41
N TYR A 353 -26.03 22.75 -0.40
CA TYR A 353 -26.31 21.85 -1.53
C TYR A 353 -27.28 20.72 -1.20
N VAL A 354 -27.44 20.33 0.08
CA VAL A 354 -28.33 19.24 0.48
C VAL A 354 -29.68 19.76 0.93
N ARG A 355 -29.70 20.78 1.77
CA ARG A 355 -30.93 21.41 2.26
C ARG A 355 -31.76 21.96 1.10
N GLU A 356 -33.01 21.56 1.01
CA GLU A 356 -33.93 22.14 0.02
C GLU A 356 -34.16 23.62 0.38
N ARG A 357 -33.96 24.50 -0.61
CA ARG A 357 -34.48 25.87 -0.50
C ARG A 357 -36.00 25.74 -0.55
N ARG A 358 -36.68 26.13 0.53
CA ARG A 358 -38.14 26.31 0.48
C ARG A 358 -38.39 27.40 -0.56
N GLU A 359 -38.96 27.01 -1.70
CA GLU A 359 -39.59 27.94 -2.63
C GLU A 359 -40.83 28.58 -2.00
#